data_AF-A0A847DYR2-F1
#
_entry.id   AF-A0A847DYR2-F1
#
_cell.length_a   1.000
_cell.length_b   1.000
_cell.length_c   1.000
_cell.angle_alpha   90.00
_cell.angle_beta   90.00
_cell.angle_gamma   90.00
#
_symmetry.space_group_name_H-M   'P 1'
#
loop_
_entity.id
_entity.type
_entity.pdbx_description
1 polymer ?
#
loop_
_entity_poly.entity_id
_entity_poly.type
_entity_poly.pdbx_seq_one_letter_code
_entity_poly.pdbx_strand_id
1 'polypeptide(L)'
;MKPLASLAIPGAPDRRIELLQGDLSAPGAAHRFDLLVVSAFPDNYVPTEGSLIGALHRRGVSLAELAARKEIDLRQHFSCWLSGELPSPDLGFRRILCFEPQVRGEPPSVVGDIFR
;
A
#
# COMPACT_ATOMS: atom_id res chain seq x y z
N MET A 1 -12.55 -10.08 -2.82
CA MET A 1 -11.28 -10.84 -2.90
C MET A 1 -11.50 -12.23 -2.31
N LYS A 2 -10.94 -13.28 -2.92
CA LYS A 2 -11.08 -14.66 -2.44
C LYS A 2 -10.05 -14.95 -1.34
N PRO A 3 -10.44 -15.41 -0.14
CA PRO A 3 -9.47 -15.84 0.86
C PRO A 3 -8.79 -17.14 0.44
N LEU A 4 -7.47 -17.20 0.62
CA LEU A 4 -6.63 -18.38 0.34
C LEU A 4 -6.06 -18.99 1.63
N ALA A 5 -5.66 -18.15 2.59
CA ALA A 5 -5.15 -18.59 3.89
C ALA A 5 -5.39 -17.51 4.95
N SER A 6 -5.40 -17.92 6.22
CA SER A 6 -5.51 -17.04 7.38
C SER A 6 -4.64 -17.57 8.51
N LEU A 7 -3.89 -16.68 9.15
CA LEU A 7 -3.00 -16.95 10.27
C LEU A 7 -3.41 -16.06 11.45
N ALA A 8 -3.75 -16.67 12.59
CA ALA A 8 -3.94 -15.94 13.84
C ALA A 8 -2.60 -15.52 14.44
N ILE A 9 -2.54 -14.33 15.04
CA ILE A 9 -1.34 -13.83 15.70
C ILE A 9 -1.27 -14.37 17.15
N PRO A 10 -0.21 -15.10 17.54
CA PRO A 10 -0.05 -15.58 18.91
C PRO A 10 -0.09 -14.42 19.92
N GLY A 11 -0.87 -14.57 20.99
CA GLY A 11 -1.02 -13.54 22.03
C GLY A 11 -1.89 -12.33 21.63
N ALA A 12 -2.48 -12.31 20.42
CA ALA A 12 -3.39 -11.27 19.97
C ALA A 12 -4.59 -11.89 19.23
N PRO A 13 -5.61 -12.40 19.97
CA PRO A 13 -6.69 -13.22 19.40
C PRO A 13 -7.53 -12.50 18.34
N ASP A 14 -7.62 -11.18 18.41
CA ASP A 14 -8.39 -10.37 17.45
C ASP A 14 -7.56 -9.97 16.21
N ARG A 15 -6.28 -10.33 16.14
CA ARG A 15 -5.38 -9.99 15.02
C ARG A 15 -5.11 -11.22 14.16
N ARG A 16 -5.14 -11.02 12.85
CA ARG A 16 -4.86 -12.05 11.85
C ARG A 16 -4.13 -11.49 10.64
N ILE A 17 -3.40 -12.36 9.95
CA ILE A 17 -2.84 -12.10 8.62
C ILE A 17 -3.62 -12.97 7.64
N GLU A 18 -4.12 -12.36 6.57
CA GLU A 18 -4.88 -13.06 5.54
C GLU A 18 -4.16 -12.97 4.19
N LEU A 19 -4.08 -14.10 3.50
CA LEU A 19 -3.70 -14.15 2.09
C LEU A 19 -4.97 -14.13 1.26
N LEU A 20 -5.13 -13.10 0.44
CA LEU A 20 -6.30 -12.89 -0.41
C LEU A 20 -5.90 -12.85 -1.88
N GLN A 21 -6.74 -13.38 -2.75
CA GLN A 21 -6.61 -13.29 -4.20
C GLN A 21 -7.66 -12.34 -4.78
N GLY A 22 -7.22 -11.33 -5.52
CA GLY A 22 -8.11 -10.39 -6.21
C GLY A 22 -7.40 -9.15 -6.70
N ASP A 23 -8.18 -8.19 -7.19
CA ASP A 23 -7.69 -6.90 -7.65
C ASP A 23 -7.68 -5.89 -6.49
N LEU A 24 -6.47 -5.54 -6.02
CA LEU A 24 -6.28 -4.56 -4.95
C LEU A 24 -6.71 -3.15 -5.36
N SER A 25 -6.73 -2.85 -6.66
CA SER A 25 -7.23 -1.57 -7.13
C SER A 25 -8.75 -1.47 -7.01
N ALA A 26 -9.48 -2.59 -6.86
CA ALA A 26 -10.94 -2.66 -6.77
C ALA A 26 -11.42 -3.77 -5.79
N PRO A 27 -11.16 -3.63 -4.48
CA PRO A 27 -11.40 -4.69 -3.50
C PRO A 27 -12.88 -5.04 -3.27
N GLY A 28 -13.80 -4.14 -3.63
CA GLY A 28 -15.24 -4.29 -3.44
C GLY A 28 -15.71 -3.99 -2.02
N ALA A 29 -17.03 -3.85 -1.82
CA ALA A 29 -17.61 -3.43 -0.54
C ALA A 29 -17.31 -4.39 0.63
N ALA A 30 -17.17 -5.69 0.34
CA ALA A 30 -16.90 -6.71 1.36
C ALA A 30 -15.43 -6.71 1.87
N HIS A 31 -14.52 -5.99 1.21
CA HIS A 31 -13.10 -5.97 1.56
C HIS A 31 -12.56 -4.55 1.65
N ARG A 32 -13.32 -3.66 2.27
CA ARG A 32 -12.84 -2.30 2.56
C ARG A 32 -11.75 -2.35 3.64
N PHE A 33 -10.73 -1.50 3.48
CA PHE A 33 -9.63 -1.37 4.44
C PHE A 33 -9.14 0.06 4.49
N ASP A 34 -8.51 0.49 5.59
CA ASP A 34 -8.15 1.90 5.74
C ASP A 34 -6.92 2.29 4.89
N LEU A 35 -5.96 1.37 4.76
CA LEU A 35 -4.66 1.65 4.17
C LEU A 35 -4.28 0.63 3.09
N LEU A 36 -4.01 1.12 1.88
CA LEU A 36 -3.36 0.34 0.82
C LEU A 36 -1.85 0.57 0.87
N VAL A 37 -1.08 -0.50 1.02
CA VAL A 37 0.39 -0.42 0.90
C VAL A 37 0.81 -0.73 -0.53
N VAL A 38 1.59 0.17 -1.14
CA VAL A 38 2.13 0.01 -2.50
C VAL A 38 3.64 0.14 -2.46
N SER A 39 4.38 -0.70 -3.17
CA SER A 39 5.82 -0.52 -3.34
C SER A 39 6.16 0.17 -4.66
N ALA A 40 7.17 1.04 -4.63
CA ALA A 40 7.69 1.74 -5.80
C ALA A 40 9.22 1.85 -5.75
N PHE A 41 9.82 2.10 -6.92
CA PHE A 41 11.21 2.54 -6.96
C PHE A 41 11.29 4.01 -6.51
N PRO A 42 12.44 4.43 -5.94
CA PRO A 42 12.69 5.83 -5.58
C PRO A 42 12.26 6.82 -6.66
N ASP A 43 11.35 7.71 -6.27
CA ASP A 43 10.74 8.79 -7.06
C ASP A 43 10.15 8.35 -8.42
N ASN A 44 9.89 7.06 -8.61
CA ASN A 44 9.36 6.50 -9.86
C ASN A 44 7.98 5.90 -9.64
N TYR A 45 6.97 6.69 -10.01
CA TYR A 45 5.55 6.35 -9.92
C TYR A 45 4.90 6.23 -11.31
N VAL A 46 5.69 5.97 -12.35
CA VAL A 46 5.19 5.87 -13.72
C VAL A 46 4.15 4.74 -13.79
N PRO A 47 2.92 5.01 -14.26
CA PRO A 47 1.93 3.97 -14.45
C PRO A 47 2.38 3.01 -15.55
N THR A 48 2.72 1.78 -15.17
CA THR A 48 3.09 0.73 -16.12
C THR A 48 1.96 -0.29 -16.27
N GLU A 49 1.79 -0.82 -17.48
CA GLU A 49 0.82 -1.87 -17.75
C GLU A 49 1.10 -3.11 -16.88
N GLY A 50 0.04 -3.75 -16.39
CA GLY A 50 0.14 -4.90 -15.49
C GLY A 50 0.54 -4.59 -14.04
N SER A 51 0.96 -3.36 -13.71
CA SER A 51 1.28 -2.97 -12.33
C SER A 51 0.06 -2.47 -11.54
N LEU A 52 0.16 -2.54 -10.20
CA LEU A 52 -0.82 -1.93 -9.31
C LEU A 52 -0.90 -0.41 -9.51
N ILE A 53 0.24 0.27 -9.74
CA ILE A 53 0.28 1.71 -10.02
C ILE A 53 -0.52 2.02 -11.29
N GLY A 54 -0.34 1.23 -12.35
CA GLY A 54 -1.11 1.34 -13.59
C GLY A 54 -2.61 1.12 -13.37
N ALA A 55 -2.99 0.13 -12.55
CA ALA A 55 -4.38 -0.15 -12.22
C ALA A 55 -5.04 1.00 -11.42
N LEU A 56 -4.35 1.53 -10.41
CA LEU A 56 -4.77 2.69 -9.63
C LEU A 56 -4.93 3.93 -10.52
N HIS A 57 -3.98 4.19 -11.41
CA HIS A 57 -4.03 5.32 -12.34
C HIS A 57 -5.26 5.25 -13.25
N ARG A 58 -5.63 4.07 -13.78
CA ARG A 58 -6.87 3.89 -14.57
C ARG A 58 -8.14 4.15 -13.77
N ARG A 59 -8.08 4.06 -12.44
CA ARG A 59 -9.16 4.44 -11.53
C ARG A 59 -9.10 5.90 -11.08
N GLY A 60 -8.22 6.72 -11.67
CA GLY A 60 -8.06 8.14 -11.33
C GLY A 60 -7.19 8.40 -10.10
N VAL A 61 -6.42 7.41 -9.63
CA VAL A 61 -5.50 7.56 -8.50
C VAL A 61 -4.06 7.62 -9.03
N SER A 62 -3.53 8.84 -9.14
CA SER A 62 -2.14 9.07 -9.56
C SER A 62 -1.18 9.06 -8.36
N LEU A 63 -0.32 8.05 -8.28
CA LEU A 63 0.71 8.01 -7.23
C LEU A 63 1.70 9.16 -7.33
N ALA A 64 2.04 9.62 -8.54
CA ALA A 64 2.92 10.77 -8.73
C ALA A 64 2.32 12.04 -8.12
N GLU A 65 1.02 12.28 -8.33
CA GLU A 65 0.33 13.42 -7.72
C GLU A 65 0.25 13.28 -6.20
N LEU A 66 -0.03 12.07 -5.69
CA LEU A 66 -0.07 11.82 -4.25
C LEU A 66 1.31 12.02 -3.61
N ALA A 67 2.38 11.57 -4.25
CA ALA A 67 3.75 11.77 -3.77
C ALA A 67 4.13 13.26 -3.70
N ALA A 68 3.65 14.07 -4.64
CA ALA A 68 3.87 15.52 -4.64
C ALA A 68 3.16 16.23 -3.46
N ARG A 69 2.04 15.68 -2.97
CA ARG A 69 1.21 16.24 -1.88
C ARG A 69 1.02 15.31 -0.68
N LYS A 70 2.01 14.46 -0.41
CA LYS A 70 2.02 13.52 0.72
C LYS A 70 1.75 14.24 2.03
N GLU A 71 0.94 13.62 2.88
CA GLU A 71 0.61 14.17 4.21
C GLU A 71 1.77 13.98 5.18
N ILE A 72 2.44 12.83 5.11
CA ILE A 72 3.62 12.52 5.92
C ILE A 72 4.71 11.97 4.98
N ASP A 73 5.88 12.58 5.00
CA ASP A 73 7.08 12.06 4.34
C ASP A 73 8.01 11.42 5.39
N LEU A 74 8.13 10.10 5.34
CA LEU A 74 8.95 9.30 6.24
C LEU A 74 10.10 8.61 5.50
N ARG A 75 10.38 8.99 4.24
CA ARG A 75 11.32 8.26 3.37
C ARG A 75 12.73 8.18 3.94
N GLN A 76 13.16 9.21 4.66
CA GLN A 76 14.49 9.26 5.28
C GLN A 76 14.70 8.22 6.40
N HIS A 77 13.62 7.84 7.11
CA HIS A 77 13.72 7.02 8.32
C HIS A 77 13.04 5.66 8.20
N PHE A 78 11.98 5.59 7.39
CA PHE A 78 11.11 4.42 7.30
C PHE A 78 10.86 4.01 5.84
N SER A 79 11.59 4.60 4.89
CA SER A 79 11.50 4.28 3.47
C SER A 79 10.06 4.36 2.93
N CYS A 80 9.22 5.24 3.47
CA CYS A 80 7.83 5.34 3.05
C CYS A 80 7.26 6.75 3.14
N TRP A 81 6.12 6.97 2.51
CA TRP A 81 5.30 8.17 2.72
C TRP A 81 3.82 7.80 2.76
N LEU A 82 3.03 8.64 3.42
CA LEU A 82 1.59 8.47 3.60
C LEU A 82 0.84 9.55 2.82
N SER A 83 -0.14 9.14 2.02
CA SER A 83 -1.07 10.07 1.37
C SER A 83 -2.02 10.72 2.39
N GLY A 84 -2.58 11.87 2.01
CA GLY A 84 -3.83 12.34 2.62
C GLY A 84 -5.00 11.38 2.35
N GLU A 85 -6.18 11.68 2.90
CA GLU A 85 -7.42 10.97 2.55
C GLU A 85 -7.67 11.06 1.03
N LEU A 86 -8.02 9.92 0.43
CA LEU A 86 -8.40 9.86 -0.97
C LEU A 86 -9.82 10.38 -1.15
N PRO A 87 -10.10 11.13 -2.23
CA PRO A 87 -11.38 11.82 -2.40
C PRO A 87 -12.55 10.89 -2.73
N SER A 88 -12.30 9.63 -3.10
CA SER A 88 -13.34 8.69 -3.55
C SER A 88 -13.52 7.52 -2.59
N PRO A 89 -14.67 7.40 -1.91
CA PRO A 89 -14.98 6.25 -1.06
C PRO A 89 -15.22 4.94 -1.86
N ASP A 90 -15.39 5.04 -3.19
CA ASP A 90 -15.63 3.90 -4.08
C ASP A 90 -14.35 3.12 -4.43
N LEU A 91 -13.20 3.62 -3.97
CA LEU A 91 -11.93 2.89 -4.05
C LEU A 91 -11.90 1.70 -3.10
N GLY A 92 -12.68 1.73 -2.02
CA GLY A 92 -12.66 0.70 -0.99
C GLY A 92 -11.46 0.80 -0.04
N PHE A 93 -10.65 1.85 -0.16
CA PHE A 93 -9.61 2.21 0.78
C PHE A 93 -9.46 3.73 0.91
N ARG A 94 -8.94 4.17 2.06
CA ARG A 94 -8.95 5.58 2.44
C ARG A 94 -7.65 6.29 2.14
N ARG A 95 -6.53 5.59 2.28
CA ARG A 95 -5.17 6.13 2.14
C ARG A 95 -4.23 5.15 1.45
N ILE A 96 -3.14 5.69 0.93
CA ILE A 96 -2.01 4.90 0.40
C ILE A 96 -0.78 5.19 1.26
N LEU A 97 -0.11 4.12 1.70
CA LEU A 97 1.26 4.17 2.17
C LEU A 97 2.14 3.63 1.04
N CYS A 98 3.03 4.47 0.52
CA CYS A 98 3.99 4.03 -0.47
C CYS A 98 5.29 3.66 0.23
N PHE A 99 5.72 2.42 0.07
CA PHE A 99 7.04 1.94 0.47
C PHE A 99 8.02 2.07 -0.70
N GLU A 100 9.05 2.86 -0.48
CA GLU A 100 9.99 3.36 -1.48
C GLU A 100 11.40 3.44 -0.87
N PRO A 101 12.07 2.28 -0.72
CA PRO A 101 13.40 2.24 -0.10
C PRO A 101 14.47 2.82 -1.03
N GLN A 102 15.26 3.75 -0.52
CA GLN A 102 16.38 4.40 -1.22
C GLN A 102 17.55 3.45 -1.47
N VAL A 103 17.72 2.45 -0.61
CA VAL A 103 18.77 1.43 -0.72
C VAL A 103 18.15 0.05 -0.60
N ARG A 104 18.55 -0.87 -1.48
CA ARG A 104 18.30 -2.31 -1.29
C ARG A 104 19.25 -2.80 -0.19
N GLY A 105 18.86 -2.67 1.07
CA GLY A 105 19.48 -3.44 2.15
C GLY A 105 19.16 -4.93 2.01
N GLU A 106 19.84 -5.77 2.80
CA GLU A 106 19.45 -7.18 2.96
C GLU A 106 17.96 -7.25 3.39
N PRO A 107 17.11 -8.11 2.80
CA PRO A 107 15.66 -8.11 3.04
C PRO A 107 15.21 -8.05 4.52
N PRO A 108 15.89 -8.69 5.48
CA PRO A 108 15.55 -8.57 6.90
C PRO A 108 15.71 -7.17 7.48
N SER A 109 16.64 -6.35 6.97
CA SER A 109 16.89 -5.01 7.50
C SER A 109 15.86 -3.98 7.03
N VAL A 110 15.32 -4.13 5.82
CA VAL A 110 14.44 -3.12 5.18
C VAL A 110 12.96 -3.32 5.56
N VAL A 111 12.51 -4.55 5.82
CA VAL A 111 11.13 -4.83 6.25
C VAL A 111 10.87 -4.36 7.68
N GLY A 112 11.90 -4.38 8.54
CA GLY A 112 11.80 -3.88 9.93
C GLY A 112 11.50 -2.38 10.03
N ASP A 113 11.74 -1.61 8.97
CA ASP A 113 11.49 -0.17 8.95
C ASP A 113 10.00 0.19 8.76
N ILE A 114 9.17 -0.75 8.28
CA ILE A 114 7.72 -0.49 8.08
C ILE A 114 6.89 -0.96 9.28
N PHE A 115 7.35 -1.98 10.01
CA PHE A 115 6.54 -2.74 10.98
C PHE A 115 7.07 -2.70 12.42
N ARG A 116 7.98 -1.77 12.74
CA ARG A 116 8.43 -1.53 14.12
C ARG A 116 7.40 -0.79 14.96
#